data_AF-A0A0P4UV22-F1
#
_entry.id   AF-A0A0P4UV22-F1
#
_cell.length_a   1.000
_cell.length_b   1.000
_cell.length_c   1.000
_cell.angle_alpha   90.00
_cell.angle_beta   90.00
_cell.angle_gamma   90.00
#
_symmetry.space_group_name_H-M   'P 1'
#
loop_
_entity.id
_entity.type
_entity.pdbx_description
1 polymer ?
#
loop_
_entity_poly.entity_id
_entity_poly.type
_entity_poly.pdbx_seq_one_letter_code
_entity_poly.pdbx_strand_id
1 'polypeptide(L)' 'MKPNFEAMTRAELKAYVLENREDDEALAVLINRRNPNAVKYTTNDPEEIKEILRKKIAGEI' A
#
# COMPACT_ATOMS: atom_id res chain seq x y z
N MET A 1 -16.67 17.71 7.74
CA MET A 1 -17.08 17.23 6.41
C MET A 1 -15.92 16.42 5.86
N LYS A 2 -16.14 15.17 5.42
CA LYS A 2 -15.05 14.33 4.92
C LYS A 2 -14.59 14.81 3.54
N PRO A 3 -13.30 14.70 3.20
CA PRO A 3 -12.82 14.97 1.85
C PRO A 3 -13.38 13.96 0.85
N ASN A 4 -13.37 14.32 -0.43
CA ASN A 4 -13.61 13.35 -1.50
C ASN A 4 -12.33 12.52 -1.74
N PHE A 5 -12.24 11.36 -1.11
CA PHE A 5 -11.09 10.46 -1.25
C PHE A 5 -10.87 10.00 -2.69
N GLU A 6 -11.94 9.91 -3.49
CA GLU A 6 -11.83 9.48 -4.89
C GLU A 6 -11.10 10.51 -5.77
N ALA A 7 -11.22 11.79 -5.44
CA ALA A 7 -10.52 12.86 -6.14
C ALA A 7 -9.05 13.01 -5.73
N MET A 8 -8.62 12.41 -4.61
CA MET A 8 -7.24 12.51 -4.14
C MET A 8 -6.30 11.63 -4.97
N THR A 9 -5.09 12.12 -5.20
CA THR A 9 -3.98 11.26 -5.63
C THR A 9 -3.64 10.23 -4.55
N ARG A 10 -2.93 9.17 -4.93
CA ARG A 10 -2.48 8.16 -3.96
C ARG A 10 -1.57 8.74 -2.88
N ALA A 11 -0.76 9.76 -3.20
CA ALA A 11 0.13 10.41 -2.24
C ALA A 11 -0.67 11.22 -1.20
N GLU A 12 -1.65 12.00 -1.65
CA GLU A 12 -2.53 12.79 -0.77
C GLU A 12 -3.38 11.90 0.13
N LEU A 13 -4.00 10.86 -0.43
CA LEU A 13 -4.79 9.91 0.36
C LEU A 13 -3.92 9.19 1.41
N LYS A 14 -2.69 8.83 1.07
CA LYS A 14 -1.75 8.23 2.02
C LYS A 14 -1.39 9.19 3.15
N ALA A 15 -1.13 10.46 2.85
CA ALA A 15 -0.85 11.48 3.86
C ALA A 15 -2.05 11.66 4.80
N TYR A 16 -3.26 11.76 4.24
CA TYR A 16 -4.49 11.89 5.03
C TYR A 16 -4.70 10.70 5.97
N VAL A 17 -4.55 9.46 5.49
CA VAL A 17 -4.70 8.25 6.32
C VAL A 17 -3.65 8.19 7.44
N LEU A 18 -2.43 8.69 7.21
CA LEU A 18 -1.39 8.74 8.25
C LEU A 18 -1.72 9.73 9.37
N GLU A 19 -2.36 10.85 9.03
CA GLU A 19 -2.84 11.86 9.99
C GLU A 19 -4.13 11.42 10.69
N ASN A 20 -4.98 10.65 10.01
CA ASN A 20 -6.30 10.22 10.48
C ASN A 20 -6.38 8.69 10.60
N ARG A 21 -5.58 8.13 11.50
CA ARG A 21 -5.39 6.66 11.62
C ARG A 21 -6.65 5.86 11.97
N GLU A 22 -7.67 6.51 12.51
CA GLU A 22 -8.95 5.90 12.89
C GLU A 22 -10.04 6.05 11.80
N ASP A 23 -9.75 6.72 10.68
CA ASP A 23 -10.70 6.86 9.56
C ASP A 23 -10.66 5.61 8.67
N ASP A 24 -11.38 4.57 9.08
CA ASP A 24 -11.48 3.29 8.38
C ASP A 24 -11.94 3.43 6.92
N GLU A 25 -12.74 4.45 6.61
CA GLU A 25 -13.20 4.74 5.26
C GLU A 25 -12.04 5.16 4.36
N ALA A 26 -11.21 6.09 4.81
CA ALA A 26 -10.03 6.54 4.07
C ALA A 26 -9.03 5.39 3.89
N LEU A 27 -8.87 4.55 4.92
CA LEU A 27 -8.04 3.34 4.85
C LEU A 27 -8.58 2.34 3.81
N ALA A 28 -9.89 2.09 3.79
CA ALA A 28 -10.53 1.20 2.84
C ALA A 28 -10.34 1.67 1.39
N VAL A 29 -10.52 2.97 1.12
CA VAL A 29 -10.27 3.54 -0.21
C VAL A 29 -8.81 3.37 -0.63
N LEU A 30 -7.86 3.58 0.30
CA LEU A 30 -6.44 3.40 0.00
C LEU A 30 -6.09 1.93 -0.34
N ILE A 31 -6.66 0.97 0.38
CA ILE A 31 -6.46 -0.47 0.13
C ILE A 31 -7.07 -0.90 -1.21
N ASN A 32 -8.27 -0.41 -1.53
CA ASN A 32 -8.97 -0.74 -2.78
C ASN A 32 -8.24 -0.24 -4.04
N ARG A 33 -7.40 0.80 -3.92
CA ARG A 33 -6.56 1.33 -5.01
C ARG A 33 -5.32 0.49 -5.31
N ARG A 34 -5.16 -0.67 -4.68
CA ARG A 34 -4.02 -1.56 -4.94
C ARG A 34 -4.01 -2.01 -6.40
N ASN A 35 -2.82 -2.04 -7.02
CA ASN A 35 -2.65 -2.54 -8.37
C ASN A 35 -3.11 -4.02 -8.45
N PRO A 36 -4.12 -4.36 -9.28
CA PRO A 36 -4.62 -5.74 -9.40
C PRO A 36 -3.56 -6.69 -9.97
N ASN A 37 -2.60 -6.18 -10.75
CA ASN A 37 -1.53 -6.95 -11.39
C ASN A 37 -0.25 -7.01 -10.55
N ALA A 38 -0.28 -6.56 -9.28
CA ALA A 38 0.89 -6.62 -8.42
C ALA A 38 1.35 -8.08 -8.18
N VAL A 39 2.65 -8.32 -8.30
CA VAL A 39 3.27 -9.63 -8.01
C VAL A 39 2.91 -10.07 -6.59
N LYS A 40 2.41 -11.30 -6.47
CA LYS A 40 2.10 -11.95 -5.19
C LYS A 40 3.20 -12.96 -4.87
N TYR A 41 3.81 -12.81 -3.72
CA TYR A 41 4.78 -13.77 -3.19
C TYR A 41 4.05 -14.66 -2.18
N THR A 42 4.16 -15.97 -2.33
CA THR A 42 3.41 -16.97 -1.53
C THR A 42 4.31 -17.78 -0.59
N THR A 43 5.59 -17.42 -0.50
CA THR A 43 6.53 -18.09 0.40
C THR A 43 6.32 -17.68 1.85
N ASN A 44 6.56 -18.63 2.75
CA ASN A 44 6.61 -18.40 4.20
C ASN A 44 8.03 -18.61 4.75
N ASP A 45 9.02 -18.90 3.89
CA ASP A 45 10.40 -19.07 4.32
C ASP A 45 11.03 -17.69 4.63
N PRO A 46 11.52 -17.45 5.86
CA PRO A 46 12.07 -16.16 6.25
C PRO A 46 13.25 -15.69 5.39
N GLU A 47 14.11 -16.61 4.95
CA GLU A 47 15.28 -16.24 4.12
C GLU A 47 14.85 -15.87 2.70
N GLU A 48 13.92 -16.61 2.10
CA GLU A 48 13.33 -16.24 0.81
C GLU A 48 12.61 -14.88 0.87
N ILE A 49 11.85 -14.61 1.94
CA ILE A 49 11.21 -13.31 2.17
C ILE A 49 12.25 -12.20 2.22
N LYS A 50 13.35 -12.40 2.97
CA LYS A 50 14.43 -11.42 3.11
C LYS A 50 15.07 -11.10 1.77
N GLU A 51 15.31 -12.10 0.94
CA GLU A 51 15.89 -11.92 -0.40
C GLU A 51 14.92 -11.18 -1.35
N ILE A 52 13.63 -11.52 -1.33
CA ILE A 52 12.60 -10.80 -2.10
C ILE A 52 12.59 -9.32 -1.71
N LEU A 53 12.62 -9.01 -0.41
CA LEU A 53 12.64 -7.63 0.09
C LEU A 53 13.91 -6.90 -0.36
N ARG A 54 15.07 -7.55 -0.28
CA ARG A 54 16.35 -6.99 -0.74
C ARG A 54 16.26 -6.58 -2.22
N LYS A 55 15.81 -7.50 -3.08
CA LYS A 55 15.68 -7.28 -4.52
C LYS A 55 14.72 -6.14 -4.84
N LYS A 56 13.58 -6.05 -4.14
CA LYS A 56 12.63 -4.94 -4.28
C LYS A 56 13.22 -3.58 -3.91
N ILE A 57 13.95 -3.51 -2.79
CA ILE A 57 14.59 -2.27 -2.35
C ILE A 57 15.68 -1.83 -3.34
N ALA A 58 16.40 -2.80 -3.91
CA ALA A 58 17.42 -2.56 -4.93
C ALA A 58 16.84 -2.27 -6.34
N GLY A 59 15.54 -2.48 -6.56
CA GLY A 59 14.90 -2.31 -7.87
C GLY A 59 15.19 -3.42 -8.89
N GLU A 60 15.63 -4.59 -8.42
CA GLU A 60 15.89 -5.76 -9.27
C GLU A 60 14.59 -6.47 -9.71
N ILE A 61 13.51 -6.31 -8.93
CA ILE A 61 12.16 -6.85 -9.16
C ILE A 61 11.06 -5.89 -8.69
#